data_AF-A0A811G3T3-F1
#
_entry.id   AF-A0A811G3T3-F1
#
_cell.length_a   1.000
_cell.length_b   1.000
_cell.length_c   1.000
_cell.angle_alpha   90.00
_cell.angle_beta   90.00
_cell.angle_gamma   90.00
#
_symmetry.space_group_name_H-M   'P 1'
#
loop_
_entity.id
_entity.type
_entity.pdbx_description
1 polymer ?
#
loop_
_entity_poly.entity_id
_entity_poly.type
_entity_poly.pdbx_seq_one_letter_code
_entity_poly.pdbx_strand_id
1 'polypeptide(L)' 'MSLHKTIITIKTDHFAWSGTREELRQQFIELIPQCPDDDKLLELAAVALDCQTLDLIMETPS' A
#
# COMPACT_ATOMS: atom_id res chain seq x y z
N MET A 1 -11.64 -28.56 17.27
CA MET A 1 -11.16 -28.38 15.90
C MET A 1 -10.10 -27.29 15.93
N SER A 2 -8.82 -27.64 15.85
CA SER A 2 -7.73 -26.66 15.88
C SER A 2 -7.62 -26.01 14.50
N LEU A 3 -8.04 -24.75 14.39
CA LEU A 3 -7.77 -23.93 13.20
C LEU A 3 -6.26 -23.70 13.16
N HIS A 4 -5.55 -24.44 12.30
CA HIS A 4 -4.14 -24.18 12.03
C HIS A 4 -4.03 -22.78 11.39
N LYS A 5 -3.62 -21.80 12.20
CA LYS A 5 -3.30 -20.47 11.71
C LYS A 5 -2.06 -20.60 10.82
N THR A 6 -2.26 -20.38 9.52
CA THR A 6 -1.16 -20.39 8.55
C THR A 6 -0.33 -19.14 8.78
N ILE A 7 0.96 -19.34 9.08
CA ILE A 7 1.93 -18.26 9.20
C ILE A 7 2.50 -17.99 7.81
N ILE A 8 2.45 -16.73 7.41
CA ILE A 8 2.97 -16.22 6.15
C ILE A 8 4.22 -15.40 6.48
N THR A 9 5.26 -15.53 5.67
CA THR A 9 6.49 -14.74 5.78
C THR A 9 6.71 -13.99 4.48
N ILE A 10 6.82 -12.66 4.57
CA ILE A 10 7.09 -11.76 3.44
C ILE A 10 8.44 -11.10 3.70
N LYS A 11 9.34 -11.13 2.71
CA LYS A 11 10.69 -10.54 2.82
C LYS A 11 10.97 -9.65 1.61
N THR A 12 11.55 -8.50 1.87
CA THR A 12 12.19 -7.61 0.90
C THR A 12 13.68 -7.49 1.26
N ASP A 13 14.47 -6.78 0.47
CA ASP A 13 15.91 -6.60 0.72
C ASP A 13 16.22 -5.94 2.07
N HIS A 14 15.29 -5.18 2.63
CA HIS A 14 15.49 -4.40 3.86
C HIS A 14 14.56 -4.79 5.01
N PHE A 15 13.47 -5.51 4.75
CA PHE A 15 12.45 -5.81 5.75
C PHE A 15 11.94 -7.25 5.67
N ALA A 16 11.53 -7.79 6.81
CA ALA A 16 10.90 -9.09 6.91
C ALA A 16 9.71 -9.02 7.87
N TRP A 17 8.55 -9.48 7.42
CA TRP A 17 7.34 -9.60 8.22
C TRP A 17 6.92 -11.07 8.30
N SER A 18 6.42 -11.49 9.47
CA SER A 18 5.91 -12.85 9.66
C SER A 18 4.73 -12.83 10.62
N GLY A 19 3.67 -13.53 10.25
CA GLY A 19 2.45 -13.57 11.04
C GLY A 19 1.30 -14.22 10.28
N THR A 20 0.13 -14.20 10.88
CA THR A 20 -1.11 -14.55 10.19
C THR A 20 -1.47 -13.52 9.13
N ARG A 21 -2.38 -13.88 8.22
CA ARG A 21 -2.92 -12.96 7.23
C ARG A 21 -3.49 -11.68 7.87
N GLU A 22 -4.18 -11.80 8.99
CA GLU A 22 -4.81 -10.68 9.69
C GLU A 22 -3.76 -9.74 10.30
N GLU A 23 -2.74 -10.29 10.95
CA GLU A 23 -1.63 -9.51 11.53
C GLU A 23 -0.83 -8.79 10.45
N LEU A 24 -0.48 -9.48 9.36
CA LEU A 24 0.21 -8.86 8.24
C LEU A 24 -0.66 -7.77 7.62
N ARG A 25 -1.96 -8.00 7.41
CA ARG A 25 -2.85 -6.97 6.85
C ARG A 25 -2.85 -5.69 7.69
N GLN A 26 -2.89 -5.79 9.02
CA GLN A 26 -2.81 -4.61 9.89
C GLN A 26 -1.48 -3.89 9.74
N GLN A 27 -0.36 -4.61 9.79
CA GLN A 27 0.98 -4.02 9.63
C GLN A 27 1.14 -3.30 8.28
N PHE A 28 0.62 -3.87 7.19
CA PHE A 28 0.67 -3.24 5.87
C PHE A 28 -0.22 -2.00 5.78
N ILE A 29 -1.37 -1.99 6.45
CA ILE A 29 -2.24 -0.80 6.51
C ILE A 29 -1.56 0.34 7.26
N GLU A 30 -0.84 0.04 8.36
CA GLU A 30 -0.09 1.04 9.12
C GLU A 30 1.05 1.69 8.30
N LEU A 31 1.57 0.99 7.29
CA LEU A 31 2.58 1.53 6.37
C LEU A 31 2.01 2.45 5.29
N ILE A 32 0.69 2.44 5.09
CA ILE A 32 0.04 3.36 4.15
C ILE A 32 0.09 4.77 4.76
N PRO A 33 0.70 5.76 4.08
CA PRO A 33 0.70 7.14 4.54
C PRO A 33 -0.74 7.61 4.79
N GLN A 34 -1.03 8.11 5.99
CA GLN A 34 -2.38 8.56 6.38
C GLN A 34 -2.81 9.85 5.64
N CYS A 35 -1.85 10.71 5.32
CA CYS A 35 -2.01 11.87 4.45
C CYS A 35 -0.91 11.80 3.38
N PRO A 36 -1.13 11.12 2.26
CA PRO A 36 -0.25 11.30 1.10
C PRO A 36 -0.40 12.76 0.64
N ASP A 37 0.72 13.46 0.43
CA ASP A 37 0.73 14.75 -0.23
C ASP A 37 0.20 14.61 -1.67
N ASP A 38 -0.29 15.70 -2.26
CA ASP A 38 -0.89 15.69 -3.60
C ASP A 38 0.03 15.07 -4.66
N ASP A 39 1.34 15.28 -4.55
CA ASP A 39 2.34 14.67 -5.44
C ASP A 39 2.32 13.13 -5.36
N LYS A 40 2.25 12.56 -4.15
CA LYS A 40 2.15 11.10 -3.95
C LYS A 40 0.84 10.56 -4.46
N LEU A 41 -0.26 11.30 -4.32
CA LEU A 41 -1.55 10.92 -4.88
C LEU A 41 -1.48 10.88 -6.41
N LEU A 42 -0.83 11.87 -7.04
CA LEU A 42 -0.62 11.91 -8.48
C LEU A 42 0.20 10.70 -8.96
N GLU A 43 1.29 10.37 -8.28
CA GLU A 43 2.12 9.20 -8.60
C GLU A 43 1.34 7.89 -8.48
N LEU A 44 0.57 7.72 -7.41
CA LEU A 44 -0.26 6.54 -7.22
C LEU A 44 -1.35 6.43 -8.29
N ALA A 45 -1.98 7.55 -8.65
CA ALA A 45 -2.96 7.60 -9.73
C ALA A 45 -2.33 7.26 -11.08
N ALA A 46 -1.10 7.72 -11.36
CA ALA A 46 -0.38 7.44 -12.59
C ALA A 46 -0.12 5.94 -12.75
N VAL A 47 0.36 5.30 -11.68
CA VAL A 47 0.56 3.85 -11.64
C VAL A 47 -0.75 3.08 -11.83
N ALA A 48 -1.84 3.52 -11.18
CA ALA A 48 -3.14 2.85 -11.29
C ALA A 48 -3.77 2.96 -12.68
N LEU A 49 -3.51 4.06 -13.38
CA LEU A 49 -4.04 4.36 -14.71
C LEU A 49 -3.11 3.95 -15.86
N ASP A 50 -1.93 3.39 -15.55
CA ASP A 50 -0.88 3.05 -16.50
C ASP A 50 -0.47 4.23 -17.39
N CYS A 51 -0.37 5.42 -16.78
CA CYS A 51 0.01 6.67 -17.44
C CYS A 51 1.17 7.36 -16.72
N GLN A 52 1.74 8.41 -17.33
CA GLN A 52 2.77 9.20 -16.66
C GLN A 52 2.13 10.21 -15.72
N THR A 53 2.81 10.54 -14.61
CA THR A 53 2.39 11.56 -13.63
C THR A 53 2.11 12.91 -14.30
N LEU A 54 2.83 13.26 -15.37
CA LEU A 54 2.60 14.48 -16.16
C LEU A 54 1.28 14.51 -16.94
N ASP A 55 0.66 13.35 -17.20
CA ASP A 55 -0.62 13.27 -17.91
C ASP A 55 -1.83 13.49 -16.98
N LEU A 56 -1.59 13.60 -15.67
CA LEU A 56 -2.63 13.76 -14.66
C LEU A 56 -2.74 15.22 -14.20
N ILE A 57 -3.92 15.79 -14.40
CA ILE A 57 -4.28 17.12 -13.92
C ILE A 57 -5.29 16.94 -12.79
N MET A 58 -4.93 17.31 -11.57
CA MET A 58 -5.87 17.40 -10.45
C MET A 58 -6.58 18.75 -10.52
N GLU A 59 -7.82 18.76 -11.01
CA GLU A 59 -8.68 19.93 -10.93
C GLU A 59 -9.27 20.03 -9.51
N THR A 60 -9.02 21.15 -8.82
CA THR A 60 -9.74 21.44 -7.57
C THR A 60 -11.12 21.99 -7.90
N PRO A 61 -12.20 21.44 -7.30
CA PRO A 61 -13.54 21.96 -7.54
C PRO A 61 -13.61 23.42 -7.04
N SER A 62 -14.02 24.32 -7.94
CA SER A 62 -14.22 25.75 -7.68
C SER A 62 -15.48 26.03 -6.87
#